data_AF-A0A379S578-F1
#
_entry.id   AF-A0A379S578-F1
#
_cell.length_a   1.000
_cell.length_b   1.000
_cell.length_c   1.000
_cell.angle_alpha   90.00
_cell.angle_beta   90.00
_cell.angle_gamma   90.00
#
_symmetry.space_group_name_H-M   'P 1'
#
loop_
_entity.id
_entity.type
_entity.pdbx_description
1 polymer ?
#
loop_
_entity_poly.entity_id
_entity_poly.type
_entity_poly.pdbx_seq_one_letter_code
_entity_poly.pdbx_strand_id
1 'polypeptide(L)' 'MKRLSLAMVTLLACAGAQAASEKVEMNLVTAQGVGQSIGTVVIDETEDGLKFTPTP' A
#
# COMPACT_ATOMS: atom_id res chain seq x y z
N MET A 1 0.55 -36.66 -6.94
CA MET A 1 1.04 -35.47 -7.68
C MET A 1 0.05 -34.30 -7.67
N LYS A 2 -1.26 -34.49 -7.90
CA LYS A 2 -2.25 -33.37 -7.95
C LYS A 2 -2.38 -32.52 -6.66
N ARG A 3 -2.18 -33.11 -5.48
CA ARG A 3 -2.31 -32.42 -4.18
C ARG A 3 -1.16 -31.45 -3.89
N LEU A 4 0.04 -31.78 -4.35
CA LEU A 4 1.23 -30.92 -4.22
C LEU A 4 1.12 -29.71 -5.16
N SER A 5 0.59 -29.91 -6.36
CA SER A 5 0.32 -28.82 -7.30
C SER A 5 -0.67 -27.80 -6.74
N LEU A 6 -1.73 -28.26 -6.05
CA LEU A 6 -2.70 -27.35 -5.43
C LEU A 6 -2.08 -26.56 -4.27
N ALA A 7 -1.28 -27.21 -3.42
CA ALA A 7 -0.57 -26.56 -2.32
C ALA A 7 0.40 -25.48 -2.81
N MET A 8 1.09 -25.71 -3.94
CA MET A 8 2.02 -24.75 -4.55
C MET A 8 1.27 -23.49 -5.04
N VAL A 9 0.12 -23.68 -5.69
CA VAL A 9 -0.72 -22.58 -6.18
C VAL A 9 -1.27 -21.75 -5.03
N THR A 10 -1.71 -22.39 -3.94
CA THR A 10 -2.17 -21.66 -2.75
C THR A 10 -1.05 -20.89 -2.06
N LEU A 11 0.18 -21.43 -2.03
CA LEU A 11 1.33 -20.72 -1.45
C LEU A 11 1.70 -19.47 -2.26
N LEU A 12 1.65 -19.57 -3.60
CA LEU A 12 1.94 -18.45 -4.50
C LEU A 12 0.91 -17.33 -4.40
N ALA A 13 -0.36 -17.65 -4.11
CA ALA A 13 -1.40 -16.65 -3.89
C ALA A 13 -1.16 -15.79 -2.63
N CYS A 14 -0.55 -16.37 -1.58
CA CYS A 14 -0.22 -15.66 -0.35
C CYS A 14 1.01 -14.74 -0.49
N ALA A 15 1.87 -14.97 -1.49
CA ALA A 15 3.08 -14.18 -1.69
C ALA A 15 2.82 -12.77 -2.29
N GLY A 16 1.60 -12.49 -2.76
CA GLY A 16 1.25 -11.22 -3.40
C GLY A 16 0.86 -10.10 -2.44
N ALA A 17 0.63 -10.37 -1.15
CA ALA A 17 0.31 -9.35 -0.16
C ALA A 17 1.61 -8.72 0.37
N GLN A 18 2.28 -7.93 -0.47
CA GLN A 18 3.49 -7.21 -0.11
C GLN A 18 3.10 -5.75 0.19
N ALA A 19 2.75 -5.47 1.46
CA ALA A 19 2.21 -4.18 1.91
C ALA A 19 3.18 -3.38 2.80
N ALA A 20 4.50 -3.56 2.63
CA ALA A 20 5.50 -2.91 3.49
C ALA A 20 5.53 -1.37 3.34
N SER A 21 5.09 -0.83 2.20
CA SER A 21 5.03 0.60 1.95
C SER A 21 3.91 0.96 0.97
N GLU A 22 3.17 2.04 1.23
CA GLU A 22 2.13 2.57 0.35
C GLU A 22 2.39 4.05 0.02
N LYS A 23 2.11 4.45 -1.22
CA LYS A 23 2.23 5.86 -1.65
C LYS A 23 0.84 6.47 -1.78
N VAL A 24 0.55 7.43 -0.91
CA VAL A 24 -0.77 8.07 -0.85
C VAL A 24 -0.69 9.48 -1.42
N GLU A 25 -1.43 9.71 -2.50
CA GLU A 25 -1.60 11.05 -3.08
C GLU A 25 -2.45 11.93 -2.16
N MET A 26 -1.96 13.14 -1.89
CA MET A 26 -2.63 14.09 -1.02
C MET A 26 -3.30 15.17 -1.85
N ASN A 27 -4.63 15.17 -1.86
CA ASN A 27 -5.42 16.16 -2.59
C ASN A 27 -5.91 17.28 -1.67
N LEU A 28 -5.90 18.52 -2.16
CA LEU A 28 -6.51 19.66 -1.49
C LEU A 28 -8.03 19.47 -1.42
N VAL A 29 -8.63 19.51 -0.24
CA VAL A 29 -10.09 19.38 -0.08
C VAL A 29 -10.71 20.76 0.13
N THR A 30 -11.77 21.05 -0.64
CA THR A 30 -12.52 22.30 -0.60
C THR A 30 -14.01 22.02 -0.34
N ALA A 31 -14.81 23.08 -0.14
CA ALA A 31 -16.27 22.93 -0.02
C ALA A 31 -16.92 22.35 -1.28
N GLN A 32 -16.25 22.43 -2.44
CA GLN A 32 -16.70 21.90 -3.72
C GLN A 32 -16.30 20.42 -3.93
N GLY A 33 -15.49 19.85 -3.04
CA GLY A 33 -15.01 18.48 -3.11
C GLY A 33 -13.49 18.36 -3.20
N VAL A 34 -13.03 17.27 -3.82
CA VAL A 34 -11.61 16.97 -4.01
C VAL A 34 -11.03 17.88 -5.09
N GLY A 35 -10.05 18.70 -4.71
CA GLY A 35 -9.28 19.58 -5.58
C GLY A 35 -7.97 18.94 -6.04
N GLN A 36 -7.01 19.78 -6.41
CA GLN A 36 -5.72 19.34 -6.96
C GLN A 36 -4.86 18.55 -5.97
N SER A 37 -4.02 17.69 -6.50
CA SER A 37 -2.90 17.08 -5.78
C SER A 37 -1.92 18.15 -5.28
N ILE A 38 -1.48 18.01 -4.04
CA ILE A 38 -0.53 18.93 -3.39
C ILE A 38 0.71 18.20 -2.85
N GLY A 39 0.89 16.94 -3.23
CA GLY A 39 2.05 16.14 -2.86
C GLY A 39 1.67 14.69 -2.58
N THR A 40 2.64 13.92 -2.11
CA THR A 40 2.47 12.50 -1.76
C THR A 40 2.99 12.26 -0.34
N VAL A 41 2.40 11.30 0.37
CA VAL A 41 2.94 10.77 1.61
C VAL A 41 3.24 9.29 1.42
N VAL A 42 4.48 8.91 1.68
CA VAL A 42 4.88 7.50 1.76
C VAL A 42 4.61 7.02 3.17
N ILE A 43 3.86 5.93 3.29
CA ILE A 43 3.54 5.27 4.55
C ILE A 43 4.30 3.95 4.58
N ASP A 44 5.24 3.81 5.51
CA ASP A 44 5.98 2.57 5.73
C ASP A 44 5.51 1.91 7.03
N GLU A 45 5.31 0.59 7.01
CA GLU A 45 5.19 -0.20 8.24
C GLU A 45 6.58 -0.42 8.86
N THR A 46 6.74 -0.06 10.13
CA THR A 46 7.97 -0.26 10.92
C THR A 46 7.65 -1.02 12.21
N GLU A 47 8.69 -1.44 12.93
CA GLU A 47 8.55 -2.09 14.24
C GLU A 47 7.85 -1.18 15.28
N ASP A 48 7.97 0.14 15.11
CA ASP A 48 7.39 1.15 16.00
C ASP A 48 6.01 1.66 15.54
N GLY A 49 5.49 1.14 14.43
CA GLY A 49 4.20 1.54 13.84
C GLY A 49 4.33 2.11 12.43
N LEU A 50 3.44 3.04 12.06
CA LEU A 50 3.43 3.63 10.71
C LEU A 50 4.32 4.88 10.67
N LYS A 51 5.29 4.88 9.75
CA LYS A 51 6.14 6.04 9.48
C LYS A 51 5.64 6.79 8.25
N PHE A 52 5.36 8.08 8.41
CA PHE A 52 4.85 8.94 7.35
C PHE A 52 5.97 9.87 6.83
N THR A 53 6.26 9.80 5.53
CA THR A 53 7.29 10.60 4.88
C THR A 53 6.67 11.47 3.78
N PRO A 54 6.52 12.79 3.97
CA PRO A 54 6.02 13.69 2.94
C PRO A 54 7.02 13.86 1.80
N THR A 55 6.54 13.87 0.56
CA THR A 55 7.29 14.22 -0.63
C THR A 55 6.55 15.31 -1.42
N PRO A 56 7.23 16.38 -1.87
CA PRO A 56 6.63 17.44 -2.69
C PRO A 56 5.97 16.91 -3.96
#